data_AF-A0A381VEE9-F1
#
_entry.id   AF-A0A381VEE9-F1
#
_cell.length_a   1.000
_cell.length_b   1.000
_cell.length_c   1.000
_cell.angle_alpha   90.00
_cell.angle_beta   90.00
_cell.angle_gamma   90.00
#
_symmetry.space_group_name_H-M   'P 1'
#
loop_
_entity.id
_entity.type
_entity.pdbx_description
1 polymer ?
#
loop_
_entity_poly.entity_id
_entity_poly.type
_entity_poly.pdbx_seq_one_letter_code
_entity_poly.pdbx_strand_id
1 'polypeptide(L)'
;MSFKQRVSHALADGQLRIALDRTTERFTSKRVAGLASLPDADAVRDCARSIRLHTLSRLDEYLEQFEANVTSVGGQVHWASDAQEANEIVLDLARSRSVKRVVKSKSMVSEE
;
A
#
# COMPACT_ATOMS: atom_id res chain seq x y z
N MET A 1 26.57 9.75 -0.41
CA MET A 1 26.25 9.85 1.04
C MET A 1 25.80 8.50 1.56
N SER A 2 26.42 8.01 2.63
CA SER A 2 25.95 6.82 3.35
C SER A 2 24.58 7.06 3.99
N PHE A 3 23.85 6.00 4.32
CA PHE A 3 22.54 6.12 5.01
C PHE A 3 22.66 6.93 6.30
N LYS A 4 23.67 6.64 7.13
CA LYS A 4 23.93 7.36 8.39
C LYS A 4 24.12 8.86 8.17
N GLN A 5 24.86 9.26 7.12
CA GLN A 5 25.05 10.66 6.78
C GLN A 5 23.75 11.35 6.36
N ARG A 6 22.87 10.66 5.60
CA ARG A 6 21.56 11.19 5.21
C ARG A 6 20.65 11.39 6.41
N VAL A 7 20.64 10.44 7.35
CA VAL A 7 19.87 10.55 8.60
C VAL A 7 20.34 11.75 9.41
N SER A 8 21.65 11.89 9.66
CA SER A 8 22.18 13.03 10.42
C SER A 8 21.86 14.37 9.77
N HIS A 9 21.94 14.46 8.43
CA HIS A 9 21.59 15.68 7.71
C HIS A 9 20.09 16.01 7.82
N ALA A 10 19.22 14.99 7.65
CA ALA A 10 17.77 15.16 7.77
C ALA A 10 17.35 15.59 9.19
N LEU A 11 17.97 15.04 10.24
CA LEU A 11 17.67 15.43 11.62
C LEU A 11 18.10 16.87 11.95
N ALA A 12 19.16 17.35 11.30
CA ALA A 12 19.65 18.72 11.46
C ALA A 12 18.81 19.76 10.69
N ASP A 13 18.03 19.33 9.70
CA ASP A 13 17.18 20.21 8.89
C ASP A 13 15.93 20.66 9.66
N GLY A 14 15.95 21.90 10.13
CA GLY A 14 14.84 22.50 10.87
C GLY A 14 13.56 22.67 10.06
N GLN A 15 13.65 22.92 8.74
CA GLN A 15 12.46 23.03 7.89
C GLN A 15 11.81 21.65 7.69
N LEU A 16 12.63 20.62 7.47
CA LEU A 16 12.14 19.25 7.37
C LEU A 16 11.42 18.82 8.64
N ARG A 17 11.97 19.10 9.83
CA ARG A 17 11.30 18.79 11.10
C ARG A 17 9.94 19.48 11.22
N ILE A 18 9.88 20.79 10.98
CA ILE A 18 8.62 21.56 11.03
C ILE A 18 7.60 20.99 10.03
N ALA A 19 8.03 20.62 8.83
CA ALA A 19 7.16 20.03 7.82
C ALA A 19 6.62 18.66 8.25
N LEU A 20 7.47 17.81 8.85
CA LEU A 20 7.08 16.49 9.36
C LEU A 20 6.11 16.60 10.54
N ASP A 21 6.40 17.48 11.50
CA ASP A 21 5.55 17.71 12.67
C ASP A 21 4.17 18.18 12.22
N ARG A 22 4.11 19.23 11.40
CA ARG A 22 2.86 19.75 10.84
C ARG A 22 2.07 18.70 10.08
N THR A 23 2.75 17.87 9.28
CA THR A 23 2.08 16.82 8.49
C THR A 23 1.51 15.73 9.39
N THR A 24 2.28 15.30 10.39
CA THR A 24 1.88 14.25 11.36
C THR A 24 0.71 14.71 12.22
N GLU A 25 0.78 15.95 12.73
CA GLU A 25 -0.31 16.57 13.49
C GLU A 25 -1.57 16.73 12.66
N ARG A 26 -1.43 17.23 11.42
CA ARG A 26 -2.56 17.40 10.50
C ARG A 26 -3.23 16.08 10.19
N PHE A 27 -2.44 15.04 9.90
CA PHE A 27 -2.97 13.69 9.62
C PHE A 27 -3.74 13.15 10.82
N THR A 28 -3.14 13.24 12.01
CA THR A 28 -3.76 12.77 13.25
C THR A 28 -5.05 13.50 13.56
N SER A 29 -5.03 14.84 13.49
CA SER A 29 -6.20 15.68 13.76
C SER A 29 -7.33 15.44 12.76
N LYS A 30 -7.00 15.30 11.46
CA LYS A 30 -7.99 14.98 10.42
C LYS A 30 -8.59 13.59 10.60
N ARG A 31 -7.79 12.60 11.00
CA ARG A 31 -8.28 11.25 11.32
C ARG A 31 -9.25 11.27 12.50
N VAL A 32 -8.90 11.97 13.58
CA VAL A 32 -9.78 12.11 14.76
C VAL A 32 -11.08 12.81 14.38
N ALA A 33 -11.00 13.94 13.67
CA ALA A 33 -12.19 14.67 13.23
C ALA A 33 -13.09 13.84 12.29
N GLY A 34 -12.50 13.08 11.36
CA GLY A 34 -13.24 12.22 10.44
C GLY A 34 -13.92 11.04 11.14
N LEU A 35 -13.27 10.44 12.15
CA LEU A 35 -13.90 9.42 12.98
C LEU A 35 -15.02 10.01 13.84
N ALA A 36 -14.81 11.19 14.44
CA ALA A 36 -15.82 11.86 15.25
C ALA A 36 -17.05 12.29 14.43
N SER A 37 -16.89 12.51 13.12
CA SER A 37 -18.01 12.85 12.23
C SER A 37 -18.85 11.64 11.77
N LEU A 38 -18.38 10.41 12.01
CA LEU A 38 -19.11 9.21 11.65
C LEU A 38 -20.09 8.81 12.77
N PRO A 39 -21.38 8.62 12.48
CA PRO A 39 -22.30 7.96 13.40
C PRO A 39 -21.76 6.59 13.79
N ASP A 40 -21.76 6.27 15.08
CA ASP A 40 -21.33 4.99 15.64
C ASP A 40 -19.96 4.49 15.12
N ALA A 41 -18.96 5.39 15.10
CA ALA A 41 -17.64 5.13 14.54
C ALA A 41 -16.95 3.84 15.05
N ASP A 42 -17.22 3.45 16.29
CA ASP A 42 -16.70 2.20 16.86
C ASP A 42 -17.38 0.96 16.24
N ALA A 43 -18.70 0.99 16.08
CA ALA A 43 -19.44 -0.08 15.41
C ALA A 43 -19.04 -0.21 13.93
N VAL A 44 -18.83 0.92 13.24
CA VAL A 44 -18.30 0.94 11.86
C VAL A 44 -16.92 0.27 11.80
N ARG A 45 -16.05 0.58 12.76
CA ARG A 45 -14.70 -0.01 12.83
C ARG A 45 -14.77 -1.52 13.07
N ASP A 46 -15.64 -1.97 13.97
CA ASP A 46 -15.82 -3.40 14.25
C ASP A 46 -16.40 -4.15 13.07
N CYS A 47 -17.35 -3.55 12.35
CA CYS A 47 -17.87 -4.10 11.10
C CYS A 47 -16.75 -4.24 10.05
N ALA A 48 -15.96 -3.19 9.81
CA ALA A 48 -14.84 -3.23 8.87
C ALA A 48 -13.80 -4.29 9.27
N ARG A 49 -13.51 -4.42 10.57
CA ARG A 49 -12.64 -5.48 11.10
C ARG A 49 -13.20 -6.87 10.84
N SER A 50 -14.50 -7.08 11.06
CA SER A 50 -15.17 -8.35 10.80
C SER A 50 -15.11 -8.74 9.32
N ILE A 51 -15.38 -7.79 8.42
CA ILE A 51 -15.26 -7.99 6.97
C ILE A 51 -13.82 -8.40 6.62
N ARG A 52 -12.81 -7.67 7.11
CA ARG A 52 -11.40 -8.00 6.84
C ARG A 52 -11.06 -9.42 7.31
N LEU A 53 -11.48 -9.80 8.51
CA LEU A 53 -11.21 -11.14 9.04
C LEU A 53 -11.90 -12.23 8.21
N HIS A 54 -13.15 -12.00 7.81
CA HIS A 54 -13.88 -12.90 6.93
C HIS A 54 -13.17 -13.07 5.58
N THR A 55 -12.78 -11.96 4.95
CA THR A 55 -12.05 -11.98 3.68
C THR A 55 -10.73 -12.73 3.78
N LEU A 56 -9.96 -12.51 4.86
CA LEU A 56 -8.71 -13.24 5.08
C LEU A 56 -8.93 -14.74 5.32
N SER A 57 -10.06 -15.13 5.93
CA SER A 57 -10.39 -16.54 6.18
C SER A 57 -10.81 -17.32 4.92
N ARG A 58 -11.13 -16.61 3.83
CA ARG A 58 -11.55 -17.15 2.53
C ARG A 58 -10.69 -16.56 1.40
N LEU A 59 -9.43 -16.30 1.72
CA LEU A 59 -8.56 -15.53 0.85
C LEU A 59 -8.37 -16.23 -0.50
N ASP A 60 -8.26 -17.55 -0.49
CA ASP A 60 -8.25 -18.42 -1.67
C ASP A 60 -9.41 -18.14 -2.62
N GLU A 61 -10.65 -18.13 -2.12
CA GLU A 61 -11.84 -17.89 -2.95
C GLU A 61 -11.90 -16.46 -3.49
N TYR A 62 -11.60 -15.47 -2.63
CA TYR A 62 -11.67 -14.06 -3.03
C TYR A 62 -10.58 -13.68 -4.02
N LEU A 63 -9.44 -14.37 -3.97
CA LEU A 63 -8.34 -14.22 -4.91
C LEU A 63 -8.71 -14.71 -6.32
N GLU A 64 -9.34 -15.88 -6.42
CA GLU A 64 -9.88 -16.37 -7.70
C GLU A 64 -11.00 -15.47 -8.23
N GLN A 65 -11.90 -15.02 -7.34
CA GLN A 65 -12.96 -14.08 -7.73
C GLN A 65 -12.38 -12.74 -8.23
N PHE A 66 -11.33 -12.23 -7.59
CA PHE A 66 -10.63 -11.03 -8.03
C PHE A 66 -10.02 -11.22 -9.41
N GLU A 67 -9.33 -12.34 -9.65
CA GLU A 67 -8.78 -12.66 -10.96
C GLU A 67 -9.87 -12.71 -12.03
N ALA A 68 -10.95 -13.46 -11.80
CA ALA A 68 -12.05 -13.55 -12.75
C ALA A 68 -12.62 -12.17 -13.11
N ASN A 69 -12.81 -11.30 -12.12
CA ASN A 69 -13.31 -9.94 -12.34
C ASN A 69 -12.31 -9.08 -13.13
N VAL A 70 -11.02 -9.13 -12.81
CA VAL A 70 -9.96 -8.40 -13.54
C VAL A 70 -9.88 -8.87 -14.99
N THR A 71 -9.89 -10.19 -15.22
CA THR A 71 -9.87 -10.78 -16.56
C THR A 71 -11.11 -10.41 -17.36
N SER A 72 -12.29 -10.34 -16.72
CA SER A 72 -13.54 -9.95 -17.40
C SER A 72 -13.52 -8.54 -18.01
N VAL A 73 -12.71 -7.64 -17.45
CA VAL A 73 -12.52 -6.26 -17.95
C VAL A 73 -11.23 -6.09 -18.77
N GLY A 74 -10.62 -7.20 -19.20
CA GLY A 74 -9.42 -7.20 -20.06
C GLY A 74 -8.09 -7.00 -19.31
N GLY A 75 -8.11 -7.09 -17.98
CA GLY A 75 -6.88 -7.15 -17.19
C GLY A 75 -6.24 -8.53 -17.22
N GLN A 76 -4.99 -8.61 -16.75
CA GLN A 76 -4.27 -9.85 -16.57
C GLN A 76 -3.74 -9.92 -15.14
N VAL A 77 -4.10 -10.99 -14.42
CA VAL A 77 -3.51 -11.31 -13.13
C VAL A 77 -2.35 -12.28 -13.36
N HIS A 78 -1.25 -12.06 -12.64
CA HIS A 78 -0.12 -12.97 -12.61
C HIS A 78 0.04 -13.49 -11.20
N TRP A 79 -0.03 -14.80 -11.04
CA TRP A 79 0.24 -15.49 -9.79
C TRP A 79 1.74 -15.72 -9.62
N ALA A 80 2.22 -15.57 -8.39
CA ALA A 80 3.58 -15.88 -8.00
C ALA A 80 3.56 -16.54 -6.62
N SER A 81 4.28 -17.65 -6.50
CA SER A 81 4.39 -18.45 -5.29
C SER A 81 5.34 -17.81 -4.28
N ASP A 82 6.31 -17.03 -4.77
CA ASP A 82 7.29 -16.32 -3.95
C ASP A 82 7.76 -14.99 -4.58
N ALA A 83 8.65 -14.31 -3.87
CA ALA A 83 9.22 -13.04 -4.30
C ALA A 83 10.11 -13.15 -5.54
N GLN A 84 10.77 -14.29 -5.76
CA GLN A 84 11.63 -14.49 -6.94
C GLN A 84 10.77 -14.59 -8.20
N GLU A 85 9.74 -15.44 -8.17
CA GLU A 85 8.81 -15.62 -9.29
C GLU A 85 8.09 -14.30 -9.62
N ALA A 86 7.67 -13.54 -8.59
CA ALA A 86 7.06 -12.22 -8.78
C ALA A 86 8.01 -11.24 -9.50
N ASN A 87 9.29 -11.23 -9.12
CA ASN A 87 10.30 -10.37 -9.76
C ASN A 87 10.56 -10.79 -11.21
N GLU A 88 10.65 -12.09 -11.48
CA GLU A 88 10.85 -12.63 -12.82
C GLU A 88 9.70 -12.23 -13.76
N ILE A 89 8.45 -12.42 -13.33
CA ILE A 89 7.25 -12.01 -14.08
C ILE A 89 7.31 -10.52 -14.45
N VAL A 90 7.58 -9.66 -13.47
CA VAL A 90 7.63 -8.20 -13.69
C VAL A 90 8.76 -7.84 -14.67
N LEU A 91 9.94 -8.45 -14.53
CA LEU A 91 11.08 -8.19 -15.41
C LEU A 91 10.80 -8.64 -16.84
N ASP A 92 10.18 -9.80 -17.03
CA ASP A 92 9.89 -10.33 -18.35
C ASP A 92 8.77 -9.54 -19.06
N LEU A 93 7.76 -9.06 -18.32
CA LEU A 93 6.78 -8.10 -18.82
C LEU A 93 7.46 -6.79 -19.25
N ALA A 94 8.37 -6.25 -18.44
CA ALA A 94 9.08 -5.03 -18.76
C ALA A 94 9.97 -5.19 -20.00
N ARG A 95 10.70 -6.31 -20.10
CA ARG A 95 11.58 -6.64 -21.24
C ARG A 95 10.78 -6.84 -22.52
N SER A 96 9.73 -7.67 -22.49
CA SER A 96 8.91 -7.97 -23.67
C SER A 96 8.25 -6.71 -24.26
N ARG A 97 7.93 -5.72 -23.42
CA ARG A 97 7.36 -4.43 -23.84
C ARG A 97 8.41 -3.32 -24.02
N SER A 98 9.71 -3.65 -23.94
CA SER A 98 10.82 -2.69 -24.04
C SER A 98 10.68 -1.47 -23.12
N VAL A 99 10.11 -1.66 -21.93
CA VAL A 99 9.86 -0.61 -20.94
C VAL A 99 11.18 0.08 -20.56
N LYS A 100 11.22 1.41 -20.66
CA LYS A 100 12.40 2.22 -20.30
C LYS A 100 12.24 3.00 -18.99
N ARG A 101 11.00 3.15 -18.53
CA ARG A 101 10.66 3.89 -17.31
C ARG A 101 9.54 3.17 -16.57
N VAL A 102 9.69 3.04 -15.27
CA VAL A 102 8.70 2.46 -14.37
C VAL A 102 8.35 3.51 -13.35
N VAL A 103 7.05 3.72 -13.13
CA VAL A 103 6.55 4.48 -11.99
C VAL A 103 6.14 3.47 -10.94
N LYS A 104 6.85 3.46 -9.80
CA LYS A 104 6.45 2.64 -8.66
C LYS A 104 5.40 3.40 -7.85
N SER A 105 4.18 2.89 -7.81
CA SER A 105 3.15 3.35 -6.88
C SER A 105 3.46 2.84 -5.46
N LYS A 106 2.70 3.35 -4.47
CA LYS A 106 2.71 2.79 -3.12
C LYS A 106 2.35 1.30 -3.20
N SER A 107 3.21 0.45 -2.63
CA SER A 107 3.02 -0.99 -2.59
C SER A 107 3.06 -1.45 -1.14
N MET A 108 2.11 -2.31 -0.78
CA MET A 108 2.07 -2.99 0.53
C MET A 108 3.35 -3.82 0.78
N VAL A 109 4.06 -4.23 -0.28
CA VAL A 109 5.30 -5.03 -0.21
C VAL A 109 6.51 -4.21 0.30
N SER A 110 6.41 -2.87 0.29
CA SER A 110 7.51 -1.97 0.68
C SER A 110 7.24 -1.15 1.93
N GLU A 111 6.08 -1.36 2.56
CA GLU A 111 5.68 -0.69 3.79
C GLU A 111 5.44 -1.72 4.89
N GLU A 112 6.50 -2.45 5.24
CA GLU A 112 6.69 -3.09 6.55
C GLU A 112 8.14 -2.90 6.99
#